data_AF-A0A6B3G9T0-F1
#
_entry.id   AF-A0A6B3G9T0-F1
#
_cell.length_a   1.000
_cell.length_b   1.000
_cell.length_c   1.000
_cell.angle_alpha   90.00
_cell.angle_beta   90.00
_cell.angle_gamma   90.00
#
_symmetry.space_group_name_H-M   'P 1'
#
loop_
_entity.id
_entity.type
_entity.pdbx_description
1 polymer ?
#
loop_
_entity_poly.entity_id
_entity_poly.type
_entity_poly.pdbx_seq_one_letter_code
_entity_poly.pdbx_strand_id
1 'polypeptide(L)'
;MEPGSAGRRRVRAPRPADVVIRRAVARDAPRLTRLVRTSRAYEGPYAPMVAGYRVGPDYIEVHRVFVAADGATGQVLGFYALLLDPPELDLMFVA
;
A
#
# COMPACT_ATOMS: atom_id res chain seq x y z
N MET A 1 29.80 -6.70 37.50
CA MET A 1 30.00 -6.79 36.04
C MET A 1 28.62 -6.78 35.41
N GLU A 2 28.14 -5.62 34.96
CA GLU A 2 26.87 -5.49 34.26
C GLU A 2 27.12 -5.66 32.75
N PRO A 3 26.45 -6.57 32.03
CA PRO A 3 26.56 -6.67 30.58
C PRO A 3 25.73 -5.57 29.89
N GLY A 4 26.35 -4.93 28.90
CA GLY A 4 25.86 -3.72 28.24
C GLY A 4 24.50 -3.87 27.55
N SER A 5 23.67 -2.86 27.76
CA SER A 5 22.48 -2.57 26.96
C SER A 5 22.89 -2.24 25.53
N ALA A 6 22.81 -3.23 24.64
CA ALA A 6 22.81 -3.02 23.20
C ALA A 6 21.70 -2.03 22.83
N GLY A 7 22.09 -0.87 22.31
CA GLY A 7 21.17 0.17 21.87
C GLY A 7 20.18 -0.37 20.85
N ARG A 8 18.93 -0.57 21.27
CA ARG A 8 17.81 -0.71 20.34
C ARG A 8 17.76 0.58 19.54
N ARG A 9 18.26 0.50 18.30
CA ARG A 9 18.13 1.55 17.29
C ARG A 9 16.63 1.82 17.13
N ARG A 10 16.12 2.81 17.85
CA ARG A 10 14.75 3.30 17.70
C ARG A 10 14.59 3.64 16.23
N VAL A 11 13.84 2.82 15.49
CA VAL A 11 13.32 3.23 14.19
C VAL A 11 12.51 4.49 14.51
N ARG A 12 13.02 5.65 14.10
CA ARG A 12 12.30 6.89 14.27
C ARG A 12 10.99 6.69 13.52
N ALA A 13 9.88 6.65 14.25
CA ALA A 13 8.57 6.69 13.62
C ALA A 13 8.63 7.86 12.62
N PRO A 14 8.26 7.64 11.34
CA PRO A 14 8.20 8.73 10.40
C PRO A 14 7.40 9.85 11.07
N ARG A 15 7.88 11.10 11.00
CA ARG A 15 6.97 12.23 11.25
C ARG A 15 5.74 11.95 10.41
N PRO A 16 4.51 12.20 10.90
CA PRO A 16 3.34 12.03 10.07
C PRO A 16 3.63 12.76 8.77
N ALA A 17 3.85 12.00 7.69
CA ALA A 17 3.91 12.57 6.38
C ALA A 17 2.60 13.33 6.24
N ASP A 18 2.62 14.51 5.65
CA ASP A 18 1.36 15.14 5.28
C ASP A 18 0.71 14.21 4.26
N VAL A 19 -0.16 13.29 4.68
CA VAL A 19 -0.67 12.23 3.80
C VAL A 19 -1.87 12.79 3.06
N VAL A 20 -1.75 12.85 1.74
CA VAL A 20 -2.85 13.24 0.85
C VAL A 20 -3.51 11.97 0.29
N ILE A 21 -4.82 11.89 0.46
CA ILE A 21 -5.66 10.88 -0.18
C ILE A 21 -6.23 11.46 -1.47
N ARG A 22 -6.01 10.78 -2.60
CA ARG A 22 -6.54 11.18 -3.90
C ARG A 22 -7.11 10.01 -4.68
N ARG A 23 -7.97 10.28 -5.66
CA ARG A 23 -8.36 9.29 -6.66
C ARG A 23 -7.11 8.74 -7.35
N ALA A 24 -7.05 7.41 -7.49
CA ALA A 24 -6.08 6.78 -8.36
C ALA A 24 -6.43 7.09 -9.82
N VAL A 25 -5.41 7.14 -10.66
CA VAL A 25 -5.57 7.23 -12.12
C VAL A 25 -4.78 6.10 -12.78
N ALA A 26 -5.05 5.83 -14.07
CA ALA A 26 -4.42 4.74 -14.81
C ALA A 26 -2.89 4.66 -14.65
N ARG A 27 -2.19 5.81 -14.56
CA ARG A 27 -0.73 5.86 -14.37
C ARG A 27 -0.24 5.27 -13.04
N ASP A 28 -1.10 5.15 -12.04
CA ASP A 28 -0.75 4.57 -10.74
C ASP A 28 -0.69 3.03 -10.79
N ALA A 29 -1.35 2.40 -11.77
CA ALA A 29 -1.53 0.94 -11.87
C ALA A 29 -0.25 0.11 -11.69
N PRO A 30 0.89 0.42 -12.36
CA PRO A 30 2.12 -0.36 -12.17
C PRO A 30 2.66 -0.27 -10.74
N ARG A 31 2.51 0.88 -10.08
CA ARG A 31 2.98 1.06 -8.70
C ARG A 31 2.06 0.37 -7.71
N LEU A 32 0.74 0.43 -7.89
CA LEU A 32 -0.21 -0.28 -7.04
C LEU A 32 -0.04 -1.79 -7.14
N THR A 33 0.10 -2.31 -8.37
CA THR A 33 0.40 -3.73 -8.60
C THR A 33 1.69 -4.17 -7.88
N ARG A 34 2.74 -3.34 -7.92
CA ARG A 34 3.98 -3.65 -7.20
C ARG A 34 3.76 -3.71 -5.69
N LEU A 35 3.04 -2.76 -5.11
CA LEU A 35 2.75 -2.75 -3.67
C LEU A 35 2.06 -4.04 -3.22
N VAL A 36 1.09 -4.53 -4.01
CA VAL A 36 0.42 -5.81 -3.74
C VAL A 36 1.41 -6.97 -3.76
N ARG A 37 2.17 -7.10 -4.85
CA ARG A 37 3.06 -8.24 -5.09
C ARG A 37 4.28 -8.28 -4.19
N THR A 38 4.71 -7.15 -3.64
CA THR A 38 5.85 -7.05 -2.73
C THR A 38 5.45 -6.89 -1.26
N SER A 39 4.16 -7.04 -0.95
CA SER A 39 3.68 -6.93 0.42
C SER A 39 4.12 -8.13 1.25
N ARG A 40 4.87 -7.84 2.32
CA ARG A 40 5.33 -8.88 3.26
C ARG A 40 4.18 -9.58 3.98
N ALA A 41 3.00 -8.95 4.05
CA ALA A 41 1.82 -9.54 4.66
C ALA A 41 1.35 -10.81 3.93
N TYR A 42 1.70 -10.95 2.65
CA TYR A 42 1.36 -12.10 1.81
C TYR A 42 2.55 -13.06 1.61
N GLU A 43 3.64 -12.95 2.37
CA GLU A 43 4.74 -13.91 2.26
C GLU A 43 4.34 -15.32 2.73
N GLY A 44 5.12 -16.33 2.33
CA GLY A 44 4.91 -17.72 2.72
C GLY A 44 3.65 -18.32 2.09
N PRO A 45 2.75 -18.94 2.86
CA PRO A 45 1.60 -19.67 2.31
C PRO A 45 0.62 -18.79 1.53
N TYR A 46 0.63 -17.47 1.78
CA TYR A 46 -0.26 -16.52 1.12
C TYR A 46 0.31 -15.95 -0.18
N ALA A 47 1.57 -16.25 -0.51
CA ALA A 47 2.24 -15.69 -1.69
C ALA A 47 1.51 -16.01 -3.02
N PRO A 48 0.95 -17.22 -3.21
CA PRO A 48 0.16 -17.52 -4.40
C PRO A 48 -1.06 -16.61 -4.60
N MET A 49 -1.64 -16.06 -3.53
CA MET A 49 -2.83 -15.20 -3.60
C MET A 49 -2.55 -13.89 -4.34
N VAL A 50 -1.31 -13.39 -4.27
CA VAL A 50 -0.92 -12.12 -4.89
C VAL A 50 0.00 -12.28 -6.10
N ALA A 51 0.52 -13.48 -6.36
CA ALA A 51 1.54 -13.71 -7.39
C ALA A 51 1.10 -13.25 -8.80
N GLY A 52 -0.16 -13.48 -9.15
CA GLY A 52 -0.78 -13.06 -10.41
C GLY A 52 -1.62 -11.78 -10.31
N TYR A 53 -1.70 -11.17 -9.12
CA TYR A 53 -2.58 -10.03 -8.90
C TYR A 53 -2.13 -8.80 -9.68
N ARG A 54 -3.09 -8.15 -10.35
CA ARG A 54 -2.85 -6.94 -11.14
C ARG A 54 -3.92 -5.91 -10.84
N VAL A 55 -3.49 -4.74 -10.37
CA VAL A 55 -4.32 -3.53 -10.34
C VAL A 55 -4.14 -2.85 -11.69
N GLY A 56 -4.96 -3.23 -12.67
CA GLY A 56 -4.90 -2.69 -14.03
C GLY A 56 -5.56 -1.31 -14.17
N PRO A 57 -5.33 -0.59 -15.28
CA PRO A 57 -6.05 0.65 -15.59
C PRO A 57 -7.57 0.46 -15.59
N ASP A 58 -8.03 -0.63 -16.19
CA ASP A 58 -9.42 -1.08 -16.23
C ASP A 58 -10.01 -1.24 -14.82
N TYR A 59 -9.26 -1.87 -13.90
CA TYR A 59 -9.68 -1.98 -12.51
C TYR A 59 -9.82 -0.60 -11.83
N ILE A 60 -8.91 0.34 -12.12
CA ILE A 60 -8.95 1.70 -11.55
C ILE A 60 -10.12 2.51 -12.11
N GLU A 61 -10.47 2.30 -13.38
CA GLU A 61 -11.59 2.95 -14.05
C GLU A 61 -12.94 2.46 -13.53
N VAL A 62 -13.08 1.15 -13.35
CA VAL A 62 -14.33 0.52 -12.88
C VAL A 62 -14.55 0.76 -11.39
N HIS A 63 -13.49 0.71 -10.56
CA HIS A 63 -13.62 0.74 -9.10
C HIS A 63 -13.22 2.07 -8.45
N ARG A 64 -13.74 2.33 -7.25
CA ARG A 64 -13.31 3.50 -6.48
C ARG A 64 -11.99 3.24 -5.76
N VAL A 65 -10.89 3.34 -6.51
CA VAL A 65 -9.51 3.25 -5.99
C VAL A 65 -8.94 4.60 -5.52
N PHE A 66 -8.37 4.62 -4.33
CA PHE A 66 -7.75 5.80 -3.72
C PHE A 66 -6.31 5.51 -3.32
N VAL A 67 -5.44 6.48 -3.54
CA VAL A 67 -4.02 6.44 -3.21
C VAL A 67 -3.77 7.31 -1.98
N ALA A 68 -3.02 6.76 -1.02
CA ALA A 68 -2.37 7.53 0.03
C ALA A 68 -0.95 7.87 -0.42
N ALA A 69 -0.64 9.15 -0.52
CA ALA A 69 0.67 9.64 -0.92
C ALA A 69 1.21 10.62 0.13
N ASP A 70 2.53 10.60 0.30
CA ASP A 70 3.24 11.67 0.98
C ASP A 70 3.03 12.98 0.19
N GLY A 71 2.52 14.01 0.85
CA GLY A 71 2.07 15.26 0.26
C GLY A 71 3.22 16.15 -0.20
N ALA A 72 4.42 15.98 0.37
CA ALA A 72 5.60 16.74 -0.03
C ALA A 72 6.27 16.14 -1.27
N THR A 73 6.33 14.80 -1.36
CA THR A 73 7.08 14.08 -2.39
C THR A 73 6.21 13.42 -3.46
N GLY A 74 4.91 13.30 -3.20
CA GLY A 74 3.98 12.50 -4.01
C GLY A 74 4.24 10.99 -3.91
N GLN A 75 5.12 10.53 -3.02
CA GLN A 75 5.44 9.12 -2.88
C GLN A 75 4.22 8.34 -2.41
N VAL A 76 3.77 7.36 -3.20
CA VAL A 76 2.70 6.45 -2.79
C VAL A 76 3.17 5.60 -1.61
N LEU A 77 2.40 5.69 -0.52
CA LEU A 77 2.55 4.96 0.73
C LEU A 77 1.57 3.79 0.82
N GLY A 78 0.45 3.87 0.12
CA GLY A 78 -0.57 2.83 0.14
C GLY A 78 -1.75 3.16 -0.76
N PHE A 79 -2.71 2.25 -0.81
CA PHE A 79 -3.96 2.46 -1.54
C PHE A 79 -5.07 1.58 -0.97
N TYR A 80 -6.31 1.94 -1.29
CA TYR A 80 -7.47 1.10 -1.05
C TYR A 80 -8.47 1.20 -2.20
N ALA A 81 -9.31 0.19 -2.36
CA ALA A 81 -10.34 0.14 -3.39
C ALA A 81 -11.71 -0.18 -2.80
N LEU A 82 -12.70 0.65 -3.13
CA LEU A 82 -14.10 0.45 -2.78
C LEU A 82 -14.87 -0.04 -4.01
N LEU A 83 -15.52 -1.17 -3.86
CA LEU A 83 -16.58 -1.64 -4.74
C LEU A 83 -17.88 -1.06 -4.17
N LEU A 84 -18.69 -0.44 -5.03
CA LEU A 84 -19.92 0.23 -4.57
C LEU A 84 -21.17 -0.60 -4.80
N ASP A 85 -21.07 -1.65 -5.62
CA ASP A 85 -22.16 -2.57 -5.93
C ASP A 85 -21.63 -4.00 -6.15
N PRO A 86 -21.74 -4.90 -5.17
CA PRO A 86 -22.15 -4.62 -3.79
C PRO A 86 -21.13 -3.72 -3.06
N PRO A 87 -21.54 -2.99 -2.00
CA PRO A 87 -20.66 -2.11 -1.25
C PRO A 87 -19.64 -2.91 -0.42
N GLU A 88 -18.42 -3.05 -0.91
CA GLU A 88 -17.36 -3.87 -0.31
C GLU A 88 -15.98 -3.22 -0.38
N LEU A 89 -15.13 -3.56 0.60
CA LEU A 89 -13.70 -3.26 0.53
C LEU A 89 -13.01 -4.42 -0.18
N ASP A 90 -12.47 -4.17 -1.37
CA ASP A 90 -11.78 -5.19 -2.15
C ASP A 90 -10.30 -5.29 -1.76
N LEU A 91 -9.60 -4.14 -1.76
CA LEU A 91 -8.16 -4.10 -1.48
C LEU A 91 -7.80 -2.99 -0.51
N MET A 92 -6.82 -3.28 0.34
CA MET A 92 -6.13 -2.28 1.16
C MET A 92 -4.66 -2.68 1.37
N PHE A 93 -3.75 -1.80 0.98
CA PHE A 93 -2.31 -2.01 1.13
C PHE A 93 -1.65 -0.77 1.71
N VAL A 94 -0.69 -1.00 2.62
CA VAL A 94 0.16 0.01 3.26
C VAL A 94 1.60 -0.49 3.18
N ALA A 95 2.55 0.39 2.84
CA ALA A 95 3.97 0.08 2.65
C ALA A 95 4.91 0.94 3.49
#